data_AF-R9NDJ3-F1
#
_entry.id   AF-R9NDJ3-F1
#
_cell.length_a   1.000
_cell.length_b   1.000
_cell.length_c   1.000
_cell.angle_alpha   90.00
_cell.angle_beta   90.00
_cell.angle_gamma   90.00
#
_symmetry.space_group_name_H-M   'P 1'
#
loop_
_entity.id
_entity.type
_entity.pdbx_description
1 polymer ?
#
loop_
_entity_poly.entity_id
_entity_poly.type
_entity_poly.pdbx_seq_one_letter_code
_entity_poly.pdbx_strand_id
1 'polypeptide(L)'
;MKERKKWPIVLVWWILFISLVAVVAYLSFQSGEDAKELGKQTILQFAESQNEGGLVSQEYLDALTYKIRQSGRVIAFIMIGIVGTITIHISFYKSNWLARTTITAVVLVGIAYLTEWLKKYIPSRHYSFEEMMVSILAVIVGFVFVSVVTFVFKAVKGFFRLIMAGHG
;
A
#
# COMPACT_ATOMS: atom_id res chain seq x y z
N MET A 1 -11.55 -16.06 32.52
CA MET A 1 -10.40 -15.32 31.94
C MET A 1 -10.92 -14.01 31.35
N LYS A 2 -10.46 -12.84 31.82
CA LYS A 2 -10.84 -11.53 31.26
C LYS A 2 -10.49 -11.50 29.78
N GLU A 3 -11.47 -11.32 28.90
CA GLU A 3 -11.22 -11.03 27.49
C GLU A 3 -10.36 -9.76 27.43
N ARG A 4 -9.08 -9.89 27.07
CA ARG A 4 -8.24 -8.72 26.84
C ARG A 4 -8.92 -7.93 25.73
N LYS A 5 -9.40 -6.72 26.04
CA LYS A 5 -10.06 -5.82 25.07
C LYS A 5 -9.14 -5.71 23.85
N LYS A 6 -9.54 -6.29 22.71
CA LYS A 6 -8.79 -6.22 21.43
C LYS A 6 -8.90 -4.84 20.77
N TRP A 7 -9.75 -3.98 21.32
CA TRP A 7 -10.04 -2.64 20.83
C TRP A 7 -8.83 -1.68 20.70
N PRO A 8 -7.85 -1.60 21.63
CA PRO A 8 -6.70 -0.71 21.45
C PRO A 8 -5.80 -1.15 20.28
N ILE A 9 -5.69 -2.46 20.02
CA ILE A 9 -4.94 -2.97 18.86
C ILE A 9 -5.65 -2.57 17.56
N VAL A 10 -6.98 -2.70 17.51
CA VAL A 10 -7.79 -2.26 16.36
C VAL A 10 -7.56 -0.77 16.08
N LEU A 11 -7.59 0.07 17.12
CA LEU A 11 -7.35 1.51 16.97
C LEU A 11 -5.97 1.84 16.41
N VAL A 12 -4.91 1.19 16.92
CA VAL A 12 -3.54 1.42 16.43
C VAL A 12 -3.46 1.09 14.93
N TRP A 13 -4.04 -0.03 14.50
CA TRP A 13 -4.07 -0.39 13.08
C TRP A 13 -4.86 0.59 12.23
N TRP A 14 -6.00 1.09 12.72
CA TRP A 14 -6.76 2.14 12.02
C TRP A 14 -5.99 3.45 11.92
N ILE A 15 -5.30 3.88 12.98
CA ILE A 15 -4.46 5.08 12.95
C ILE A 15 -3.37 4.93 11.89
N LEU A 16 -2.66 3.79 11.89
CA LEU A 16 -1.62 3.51 10.90
C LEU A 16 -2.17 3.48 9.46
N PHE A 17 -3.34 2.85 9.28
CA PHE A 17 -3.98 2.76 7.98
C PHE A 17 -4.42 4.13 7.47
N ILE A 18 -5.10 4.93 8.30
CA ILE A 18 -5.54 6.28 7.96
C ILE A 18 -4.34 7.19 7.70
N SER A 19 -3.28 7.10 8.52
CA SER A 19 -2.07 7.90 8.29
C SER A 19 -1.40 7.57 6.96
N LEU A 20 -1.32 6.28 6.58
CA LEU A 20 -0.76 5.87 5.29
C LEU A 20 -1.59 6.41 4.12
N VAL A 21 -2.91 6.30 4.19
CA VAL A 21 -3.81 6.84 3.17
C VAL A 21 -3.68 8.36 3.08
N ALA A 22 -3.59 9.06 4.21
CA ALA A 22 -3.42 10.51 4.25
C ALA A 22 -2.09 10.95 3.63
N VAL A 23 -0.98 10.28 3.96
CA VAL A 23 0.34 10.54 3.36
C VAL A 23 0.30 10.33 1.85
N VAL A 24 -0.28 9.23 1.39
CA VAL A 24 -0.39 8.95 -0.05
C VAL A 24 -1.28 9.95 -0.77
N ALA A 25 -2.40 10.36 -0.16
CA ALA A 25 -3.27 11.39 -0.72
C ALA A 25 -2.53 12.74 -0.81
N TYR A 26 -1.83 13.13 0.25
CA TYR A 26 -1.01 14.36 0.27
C TYR A 26 0.05 14.35 -0.84
N LEU A 27 0.84 13.28 -0.95
CA LEU A 27 1.86 13.15 -2.00
C LEU A 27 1.25 13.06 -3.41
N SER A 28 0.05 12.52 -3.55
CA SER A 28 -0.66 12.42 -4.83
C SER A 28 -1.27 13.75 -5.28
N PHE A 29 -1.62 14.62 -4.34
CA PHE A 29 -2.20 15.94 -4.60
C PHE A 29 -1.20 17.07 -4.69
N GLN A 30 0.06 16.80 -4.34
CA GLN A 30 1.12 17.77 -4.50
C GLN A 30 1.39 18.06 -6.00
N SER A 31 1.67 19.33 -6.30
CA SER A 31 1.93 19.79 -7.66
C SER A 31 3.16 19.08 -8.26
N GLY A 32 3.28 19.10 -9.59
CA GLY A 32 4.42 18.51 -10.29
C GLY A 32 5.76 19.09 -9.85
N GLU A 33 5.81 20.40 -9.59
CA GLU A 33 7.01 21.14 -9.22
C GLU A 33 7.42 20.87 -7.77
N ASP A 34 6.48 20.96 -6.82
CA ASP A 34 6.79 20.75 -5.40
C ASP A 34 7.27 19.31 -5.12
N ALA A 35 6.70 18.33 -5.85
CA ALA A 35 7.12 16.94 -5.76
C ALA A 35 8.54 16.70 -6.32
N LYS A 36 8.92 17.43 -7.39
CA LYS A 36 10.28 17.40 -7.93
C LYS A 36 11.28 18.02 -6.97
N GLU A 37 10.89 19.11 -6.29
CA GLU A 37 11.75 19.78 -5.31
C GLU A 37 11.98 18.93 -4.05
N LEU A 38 10.93 18.31 -3.50
CA LEU A 38 11.04 17.38 -2.37
C LEU A 38 11.94 16.18 -2.65
N GLY A 39 11.90 15.65 -3.88
CA GLY A 39 12.70 14.49 -4.27
C GLY A 39 14.13 14.81 -4.72
N LYS A 40 14.45 16.09 -4.97
CA LYS A 40 15.67 16.50 -5.67
C LYS A 40 16.95 15.98 -5.01
N GLN A 41 17.05 16.08 -3.68
CA GLN A 41 18.21 15.59 -2.94
C GLN A 41 18.38 14.07 -3.04
N THR A 42 17.28 13.32 -2.94
CA THR A 42 17.30 11.85 -3.06
C THR A 42 17.65 11.41 -4.49
N ILE A 43 17.13 12.11 -5.49
CA ILE A 43 17.40 11.83 -6.91
C ILE A 43 18.88 12.10 -7.23
N LEU A 44 19.44 13.20 -6.73
CA LEU A 44 20.85 13.52 -6.92
C LEU A 44 21.75 12.48 -6.27
N GLN A 45 21.50 12.11 -5.00
CA GLN A 45 22.26 11.04 -4.33
C GLN A 45 22.18 9.70 -5.06
N PHE A 46 21.01 9.35 -5.59
CA PHE A 46 20.82 8.11 -6.32
C PHE A 46 21.52 8.14 -7.69
N ALA A 47 21.49 9.29 -8.39
CA ALA A 47 22.20 9.49 -9.64
C ALA A 47 23.73 9.44 -9.46
N GLU A 48 24.25 10.06 -8.39
CA GLU A 48 25.67 10.04 -8.03
C GLU A 48 26.13 8.63 -7.65
N SER A 49 25.28 7.85 -6.98
CA SER A 49 25.58 6.45 -6.64
C SER A 49 25.61 5.49 -7.83
N GLN A 50 24.89 5.82 -8.92
CA GLN A 50 24.87 4.99 -10.14
C GLN A 50 25.87 5.43 -11.21
N ASN A 51 26.25 6.70 -11.21
CA ASN A 51 27.24 7.25 -12.13
C ASN A 51 28.44 7.76 -11.34
N GLU A 52 29.46 6.92 -11.17
CA GLU A 52 30.77 7.31 -10.64
C GLU A 52 31.49 8.27 -11.63
N GLY A 53 31.06 9.54 -11.69
CA GLY A 53 31.84 10.63 -12.30
C GLY A 53 31.48 11.05 -13.73
N GLY A 54 30.32 10.67 -14.27
CA GLY A 54 29.84 11.15 -15.58
C GLY A 54 28.94 12.39 -15.47
N LEU A 55 29.04 13.33 -16.43
CA LEU A 55 28.09 14.44 -16.58
C LEU A 55 26.67 13.88 -16.78
N VAL A 56 25.84 13.97 -15.75
CA VAL A 56 24.48 13.45 -15.79
C VAL A 56 23.61 14.37 -16.65
N SER A 57 23.17 13.88 -17.81
CA SER A 57 22.25 14.62 -18.68
C SER A 57 20.92 14.90 -17.96
N GLN A 58 20.33 16.08 -18.22
CA GLN A 58 19.03 16.48 -17.67
C GLN A 58 17.92 15.48 -18.01
N GLU A 59 17.97 14.88 -19.20
CA GLU A 59 17.02 13.86 -19.65
C GLU A 59 17.10 12.58 -18.80
N TYR A 60 18.31 12.18 -18.39
CA TYR A 60 18.51 11.05 -17.50
C TYR A 60 17.96 11.35 -16.10
N LEU A 61 18.16 12.56 -15.58
CA LEU A 61 17.61 12.98 -14.29
C LEU A 61 16.08 12.98 -14.30
N ASP A 62 15.44 13.46 -15.35
CA ASP A 62 13.98 13.45 -15.47
C ASP A 62 13.43 12.01 -15.56
N ALA A 63 14.09 11.13 -16.33
CA ALA A 63 13.70 9.71 -16.41
C ALA A 63 13.88 8.98 -15.06
N LEU A 64 14.98 9.26 -14.35
CA LEU A 64 15.24 8.70 -13.02
C LEU A 64 14.22 9.19 -11.99
N THR A 65 13.91 10.49 -12.02
CA THR A 65 12.87 11.11 -11.19
C THR A 65 11.53 10.42 -11.40
N TYR A 66 11.14 10.19 -12.65
CA TYR A 66 9.91 9.51 -12.99
C TYR A 66 9.89 8.08 -12.43
N LYS A 67 10.97 7.32 -12.59
CA LYS A 67 11.08 5.95 -12.07
C LYS A 67 10.99 5.89 -10.55
N ILE A 68 11.71 6.76 -9.83
CA ILE A 68 11.69 6.82 -8.36
C ILE A 68 10.27 7.18 -7.86
N ARG A 69 9.59 8.11 -8.53
CA ARG A 69 8.22 8.48 -8.18
C ARG A 69 7.26 7.31 -8.40
N GLN A 70 7.40 6.60 -9.52
CA GLN A 70 6.54 5.45 -9.84
C GLN A 70 6.79 4.28 -8.90
N SER A 71 8.04 3.98 -8.55
CA SER A 71 8.37 2.92 -7.58
C SER A 71 7.88 3.27 -6.17
N GLY A 72 8.08 4.52 -5.72
CA GLY A 72 7.57 5.01 -4.44
C GLY A 72 6.05 4.86 -4.33
N ARG A 73 5.33 5.18 -5.41
CA ARG A 73 3.88 4.94 -5.50
C ARG A 73 3.53 3.46 -5.35
N VAL A 74 4.15 2.58 -6.13
CA VAL A 74 3.88 1.14 -6.09
C VAL A 74 4.10 0.59 -4.67
N ILE A 75 5.22 0.95 -4.04
CA ILE A 75 5.53 0.55 -2.66
C ILE A 75 4.46 1.05 -1.69
N ALA A 76 4.06 2.32 -1.78
CA ALA A 76 3.07 2.90 -0.90
C ALA A 76 1.69 2.20 -1.03
N PHE A 77 1.26 1.88 -2.25
CA PHE A 77 0.00 1.18 -2.47
C PHE A 77 0.05 -0.30 -2.07
N ILE A 78 1.19 -0.98 -2.21
CA ILE A 78 1.40 -2.31 -1.62
C ILE A 78 1.24 -2.24 -0.10
N MET A 79 1.85 -1.24 0.55
CA MET A 79 1.75 -1.06 2.00
C MET A 79 0.32 -0.76 2.45
N ILE A 80 -0.42 0.08 1.72
CA ILE A 80 -1.86 0.30 1.92
C ILE A 80 -2.62 -1.03 1.81
N GLY A 81 -2.33 -1.84 0.79
CA GLY A 81 -2.91 -3.16 0.60
C GLY A 81 -2.68 -4.08 1.80
N ILE A 82 -1.46 -4.15 2.31
CA ILE A 82 -1.08 -4.98 3.46
C ILE A 82 -1.76 -4.48 4.74
N VAL A 83 -1.52 -3.22 5.10
CA VAL A 83 -1.98 -2.62 6.36
C VAL A 83 -3.50 -2.53 6.38
N GLY A 84 -4.14 -2.12 5.28
CA GLY A 84 -5.59 -2.06 5.17
C GLY A 84 -6.25 -3.44 5.27
N THR A 85 -5.66 -4.47 4.65
CA THR A 85 -6.18 -5.84 4.77
C THR A 85 -6.14 -6.34 6.20
N ILE A 86 -5.01 -6.13 6.90
CA ILE A 86 -4.87 -6.50 8.32
C ILE A 86 -5.90 -5.75 9.17
N THR A 87 -6.00 -4.44 8.98
CA THR A 87 -6.90 -3.55 9.74
C THR A 87 -8.35 -3.99 9.63
N ILE A 88 -8.84 -4.24 8.42
CA ILE A 88 -10.23 -4.66 8.16
C ILE A 88 -10.45 -6.10 8.68
N HIS A 89 -9.49 -7.01 8.49
CA HIS A 89 -9.61 -8.39 8.97
C HIS A 89 -9.69 -8.49 10.49
N ILE A 90 -8.93 -7.67 11.22
CA ILE A 90 -9.00 -7.61 12.68
C ILE A 90 -10.30 -6.96 13.14
N SER A 91 -10.75 -5.90 12.46
CA SER A 91 -11.98 -5.17 12.80
C SER A 91 -13.23 -6.02 12.63
N PHE A 92 -13.33 -6.76 11.52
CA PHE A 92 -14.47 -7.62 11.19
C PHE A 92 -14.24 -9.10 11.54
N TYR A 93 -13.54 -9.38 12.65
CA TYR A 93 -13.17 -10.75 13.01
C TYR A 93 -14.37 -11.70 13.20
N LYS A 94 -15.54 -11.17 13.56
CA LYS A 94 -16.79 -11.93 13.73
C LYS A 94 -17.53 -12.20 12.41
N SER A 95 -17.20 -11.48 11.34
CA SER A 95 -17.86 -11.62 10.05
C SER A 95 -17.29 -12.80 9.25
N ASN A 96 -18.11 -13.35 8.35
CA ASN A 96 -17.70 -14.42 7.43
C ASN A 96 -16.48 -14.00 6.63
N TRP A 97 -15.57 -14.96 6.36
CA TRP A 97 -14.31 -14.66 5.67
C TRP A 97 -14.55 -14.00 4.31
N LEU A 98 -15.53 -14.49 3.55
CA LEU A 98 -15.90 -13.91 2.26
C LEU A 98 -16.34 -12.45 2.40
N ALA A 99 -17.25 -12.15 3.34
CA ALA A 99 -17.75 -10.79 3.54
C ALA A 99 -16.63 -9.81 3.91
N ARG A 100 -15.72 -10.16 4.84
CA ARG A 100 -14.60 -9.29 5.20
C ARG A 100 -13.63 -9.10 4.04
N THR A 101 -13.40 -10.13 3.23
CA THR A 101 -12.54 -10.07 2.05
C THR A 101 -13.13 -9.16 0.97
N THR A 102 -14.43 -9.27 0.70
CA THR A 102 -15.14 -8.39 -0.24
C THR A 102 -15.10 -6.94 0.21
N ILE A 103 -15.39 -6.66 1.48
CA ILE A 103 -15.31 -5.29 2.04
C ILE A 103 -13.88 -4.75 1.89
N THR A 104 -12.88 -5.57 2.21
CA THR A 104 -11.47 -5.19 2.09
C THR A 104 -11.15 -4.81 0.64
N ALA A 105 -11.50 -5.66 -0.33
CA ALA A 105 -11.24 -5.41 -1.73
C ALA A 105 -11.91 -4.11 -2.22
N VAL A 106 -13.17 -3.90 -1.88
CA VAL A 106 -13.92 -2.69 -2.26
C VAL A 106 -13.29 -1.43 -1.69
N VAL A 107 -12.95 -1.42 -0.39
CA VAL A 107 -12.34 -0.25 0.26
C VAL A 107 -10.97 0.05 -0.35
N LEU A 108 -10.13 -0.97 -0.50
CA LEU A 108 -8.77 -0.83 -1.00
C LEU A 108 -8.72 -0.39 -2.47
N VAL A 109 -9.54 -0.99 -3.34
CA VAL A 109 -9.67 -0.58 -4.75
C VAL A 109 -10.28 0.82 -4.83
N GLY A 110 -11.29 1.12 -4.00
CA GLY A 110 -11.89 2.44 -3.91
C GLY A 110 -10.86 3.53 -3.56
N ILE A 111 -9.98 3.27 -2.60
CA ILE A 111 -8.88 4.20 -2.25
C ILE A 111 -7.95 4.41 -3.45
N ALA A 112 -7.45 3.33 -4.07
CA ALA A 112 -6.54 3.44 -5.23
C ALA A 112 -7.18 4.20 -6.41
N TYR A 113 -8.46 3.92 -6.69
CA TYR A 113 -9.23 4.62 -7.71
C TYR A 113 -9.39 6.11 -7.38
N LEU A 114 -9.88 6.43 -6.19
CA LEU A 114 -10.16 7.81 -5.79
C LEU A 114 -8.89 8.67 -5.74
N THR A 115 -7.76 8.11 -5.30
CA THR A 115 -6.49 8.84 -5.28
C THR A 115 -6.01 9.32 -6.65
N GLU A 116 -6.34 8.58 -7.72
CA GLU A 116 -6.00 9.00 -9.09
C GLU A 116 -7.13 9.86 -9.69
N TRP A 117 -8.39 9.49 -9.44
CA TRP A 117 -9.54 10.22 -9.95
C TRP A 117 -9.58 11.67 -9.44
N LEU A 118 -9.25 11.89 -8.17
CA LEU A 118 -9.26 13.21 -7.55
C LEU A 118 -8.19 14.16 -8.14
N LYS A 119 -7.15 13.64 -8.80
CA LYS A 119 -6.16 14.49 -9.49
C LYS A 119 -6.75 15.30 -10.63
N LYS A 120 -7.90 14.90 -11.19
CA LYS A 120 -8.62 15.67 -12.22
C LYS A 120 -8.96 17.09 -11.76
N TYR A 121 -9.08 17.31 -10.45
CA TYR A 121 -9.43 18.60 -9.87
C TYR A 121 -8.22 19.49 -9.55
N ILE A 122 -7.00 19.03 -9.81
CA ILE A 122 -5.77 19.77 -9.49
C ILE A 122 -5.23 20.45 -10.75
N PRO A 123 -5.09 21.79 -10.76
CA PRO A 123 -4.44 22.50 -11.85
C PRO A 123 -3.02 21.96 -12.03
N SER A 124 -2.60 21.62 -13.25
CA SER A 124 -1.33 20.96 -13.65
C SER A 124 -1.27 19.42 -13.62
N ARG A 125 -2.28 18.71 -13.09
CA ARG A 125 -2.30 17.23 -13.09
C ARG A 125 -3.43 16.71 -13.96
N HIS A 126 -3.10 15.75 -14.83
CA HIS A 126 -4.08 15.02 -15.61
C HIS A 126 -4.25 13.61 -15.04
N TYR A 127 -5.50 13.17 -15.02
CA TYR A 127 -5.85 11.77 -14.77
C TYR A 127 -5.10 10.87 -15.75
N SER A 128 -4.35 9.90 -15.25
CA SER A 128 -3.73 8.87 -16.06
C SER A 128 -4.29 7.50 -15.70
N PHE A 129 -4.90 6.85 -16.69
CA PHE A 129 -5.47 5.51 -16.52
C PHE A 129 -4.39 4.46 -16.22
N GLU A 130 -3.21 4.58 -16.82
CA GLU A 130 -2.08 3.68 -16.56
C GLU A 130 -1.61 3.80 -15.11
N GLU A 131 -1.49 5.03 -14.62
CA GLU A 131 -1.13 5.32 -13.23
C GLU A 131 -2.16 4.76 -12.24
N MET A 132 -3.45 4.82 -12.58
CA MET A 132 -4.55 4.23 -11.80
C MET A 132 -4.42 2.70 -11.71
N MET A 133 -4.22 2.05 -12.86
CA MET A 133 -4.11 0.59 -12.94
C MET A 133 -2.92 0.08 -12.13
N VAL A 134 -1.77 0.77 -12.21
CA VAL A 134 -0.58 0.43 -11.42
C VAL A 134 -0.88 0.49 -9.92
N SER A 135 -1.56 1.54 -9.44
CA SER A 135 -1.96 1.65 -8.04
C SER A 135 -2.94 0.54 -7.62
N ILE A 136 -3.93 0.22 -8.45
CA ILE A 136 -4.89 -0.86 -8.18
C ILE A 136 -4.18 -2.22 -8.10
N LEU A 137 -3.29 -2.52 -9.04
CA LEU A 137 -2.51 -3.76 -9.05
C LEU A 137 -1.60 -3.85 -7.81
N ALA A 138 -0.92 -2.77 -7.45
CA ALA A 138 -0.08 -2.70 -6.26
C ALA A 138 -0.86 -3.00 -4.97
N VAL A 139 -2.04 -2.41 -4.83
CA VAL A 139 -2.96 -2.69 -3.71
C VAL A 139 -3.39 -4.15 -3.69
N ILE A 140 -3.76 -4.71 -4.85
CA ILE A 140 -4.17 -6.12 -4.97
C ILE A 140 -3.03 -7.04 -4.54
N VAL A 141 -1.79 -6.76 -4.94
CA VAL A 141 -0.61 -7.53 -4.53
C VAL A 141 -0.48 -7.53 -3.00
N GLY A 142 -0.59 -6.37 -2.35
CA GLY A 142 -0.55 -6.28 -0.88
C GLY A 142 -1.68 -7.06 -0.20
N PHE A 143 -2.90 -6.97 -0.75
CA PHE A 143 -4.07 -7.71 -0.27
C PHE A 143 -3.91 -9.24 -0.42
N VAL A 144 -3.46 -9.71 -1.58
CA VAL A 144 -3.23 -11.13 -1.86
C VAL A 144 -2.14 -11.67 -0.94
N PHE A 145 -1.05 -10.93 -0.75
CA PHE A 145 0.04 -11.32 0.14
C PHE A 145 -0.48 -11.64 1.55
N VAL A 146 -1.24 -10.73 2.17
CA VAL A 146 -1.80 -10.95 3.52
C VAL A 146 -2.79 -12.11 3.52
N SER A 147 -3.60 -12.25 2.47
CA SER A 147 -4.59 -13.32 2.36
C SER A 147 -3.93 -14.70 2.29
N VAL A 148 -2.87 -14.85 1.50
CA VAL A 148 -2.08 -16.08 1.38
C VAL A 148 -1.40 -16.41 2.70
N VAL A 149 -0.71 -15.44 3.32
CA VAL A 149 -0.05 -15.65 4.62
C VAL A 149 -1.06 -16.10 5.68
N THR A 150 -2.23 -15.46 5.74
CA THR A 150 -3.30 -15.82 6.68
C THR A 150 -3.85 -17.22 6.41
N PHE A 151 -4.01 -17.59 5.15
CA PHE A 151 -4.48 -18.91 4.76
C PHE A 151 -3.49 -20.01 5.13
N VAL A 152 -2.21 -19.84 4.79
CA VAL A 152 -1.13 -20.78 5.12
C VAL A 152 -1.03 -20.96 6.63
N PHE A 153 -1.05 -19.88 7.41
CA PHE A 153 -0.98 -19.96 8.87
C PHE A 153 -2.15 -20.77 9.47
N LYS A 154 -3.37 -20.60 8.93
CA LYS A 154 -4.53 -21.38 9.35
C LYS A 154 -4.43 -22.85 8.93
N ALA A 155 -3.97 -23.13 7.72
CA ALA A 155 -3.79 -24.49 7.23
C ALA A 155 -2.77 -25.27 8.09
N VAL A 156 -1.60 -24.67 8.35
CA VAL A 156 -0.56 -25.24 9.23
C VAL A 156 -1.10 -25.49 10.63
N LYS A 157 -1.79 -24.51 11.23
CA LYS A 157 -2.39 -24.67 12.56
C LYS A 157 -3.48 -25.75 12.60
N GLY A 158 -4.27 -25.87 11.54
CA GLY A 158 -5.28 -26.93 11.39
C GLY A 158 -4.63 -28.31 11.32
N PHE A 159 -3.59 -28.46 10.51
CA PHE A 159 -2.83 -29.70 10.38
C PHE A 159 -2.22 -30.16 11.71
N PHE A 160 -1.55 -29.26 12.45
CA PHE A 160 -1.01 -29.59 13.78
C PHE A 160 -2.08 -30.00 14.80
N ARG A 161 -3.27 -29.39 14.74
CA ARG A 161 -4.40 -29.80 15.61
C ARG A 161 -4.88 -31.20 15.30
N LEU A 162 -4.96 -31.56 14.02
CA LEU A 162 -5.35 -32.93 13.60
C LEU A 162 -4.34 -33.97 14.07
N ILE A 163 -3.03 -33.66 13.97
CA ILE A 163 -1.96 -34.55 14.47
C ILE A 163 -2.07 -34.76 15.98
N MET A 164 -2.25 -33.67 16.76
CA MET A 164 -2.38 -33.76 18.22
C MET A 164 -3.66 -34.46 18.67
N ALA A 165 -4.76 -34.34 17.92
CA ALA A 165 -6.02 -35.03 18.23
C ALA A 165 -6.00 -36.53 17.90
N GLY A 166 -5.09 -36.99 17.03
CA GLY A 166 -4.91 -38.41 16.71
C GLY A 166 -3.95 -39.17 17.63
N HIS A 167 -3.30 -38.48 18.58
CA HIS A 167 -2.33 -39.06 19.54
C HIS A 167 -2.83 -39.08 21.00
N GLY A 168 -4.12 -38.88 21.24
CA GLY A 168 -4.76 -38.98 22.56
C GLY A 168 -5.90 -39.98 22.55
#